data_AF-A0A355F470-F1
#
_entry.id   AF-A0A355F470-F1
#
_cell.length_a   1.000
_cell.length_b   1.000
_cell.length_c   1.000
_cell.angle_alpha   90.00
_cell.angle_beta   90.00
_cell.angle_gamma   90.00
#
_symmetry.space_group_name_H-M   'P 1'
#
loop_
_entity.id
_entity.type
_entity.pdbx_description
1 polymer ?
#
loop_
_entity_poly.entity_id
_entity_poly.type
_entity_poly.pdbx_seq_one_letter_code
_entity_poly.pdbx_strand_id
1 'polypeptide(L)'
;MRAALLRRGLSAEHAGWVAEGLLETSLRGVDTHGVRLFPTYLSELDGGRSRARPDMRWIGEEAGRAARLLDAGGALGLVAGRTAAAEAVRLARAHGVGSVAVRNSNHFGAASVYTLAMAREGFLGLSFTNSDALVAPFHGMRPIFGTNPISMAVRGEGEDLFCADFATSQVSYSKVKHHRAHGIPLQAGWAVTAEGRDAAAGEEGGEVAALQPLGNHKGHCLGMMVEILCALLAGMPFDHELSHLYVAPFDAPRQVAHHFLAFDLAAFQDPAFFRASLSRLLRLVREQPAVEGEQVIVPGDLESAETARRKAEGIPLTDEEAAAFERIAAVPVWHPGDPVEPLRVVLARGGVLAIPTESSYGLAADPRNPEGVEAVYRIKGREGEKALPVVVADRGQLAGLGIDPGLPLLEPVVACWPAPLTVVLPLRQPLPASAGAPALAVRIPAHEGLRALLADLGHGLTATSANRSG
;
A
#
# COMPACT_ATOMS: atom_id res chain seq x y z
N MET A 1 6.23 -9.41 -1.45
CA MET A 1 5.75 -8.13 -0.87
C MET A 1 6.89 -7.14 -0.60
N ARG A 2 7.80 -7.39 0.36
CA ARG A 2 8.90 -6.48 0.71
C ARG A 2 9.69 -5.95 -0.51
N ALA A 3 10.12 -6.84 -1.42
CA ALA A 3 10.83 -6.43 -2.64
C ALA A 3 10.04 -5.43 -3.50
N ALA A 4 8.72 -5.61 -3.65
CA ALA A 4 7.88 -4.71 -4.44
C ALA A 4 7.69 -3.32 -3.79
N LEU A 5 7.74 -3.25 -2.45
CA LEU A 5 7.70 -2.00 -1.69
C LEU A 5 9.04 -1.26 -1.75
N LEU A 6 10.16 -1.99 -1.61
CA LEU A 6 11.51 -1.42 -1.75
C LEU A 6 11.71 -0.78 -3.12
N ARG A 7 11.23 -1.43 -4.19
CA ARG A 7 11.25 -0.87 -5.57
C ARG A 7 10.47 0.45 -5.69
N ARG A 8 9.47 0.68 -4.84
CA ARG A 8 8.68 1.92 -4.78
C ARG A 8 9.27 2.96 -3.83
N GLY A 9 10.48 2.73 -3.31
CA GLY A 9 11.24 3.72 -2.57
C GLY A 9 11.04 3.71 -1.06
N LEU A 10 10.27 2.78 -0.50
CA LEU A 10 10.15 2.60 0.94
C LEU A 10 11.50 2.18 1.56
N SER A 11 11.73 2.56 2.82
CA SER A 11 12.83 1.99 3.61
C SER A 11 12.60 0.50 3.88
N ALA A 12 13.67 -0.23 4.22
CA ALA A 12 13.56 -1.65 4.59
C ALA A 12 12.64 -1.85 5.81
N GLU A 13 12.69 -0.93 6.77
CA GLU A 13 11.83 -0.93 7.95
C GLU A 13 10.36 -0.75 7.58
N HIS A 14 10.01 0.30 6.83
CA HIS A 14 8.62 0.54 6.41
C HIS A 14 8.09 -0.61 5.53
N ALA A 15 8.93 -1.13 4.63
CA ALA A 15 8.56 -2.29 3.82
C ALA A 15 8.32 -3.56 4.68
N GLY A 16 9.09 -3.71 5.76
CA GLY A 16 8.89 -4.75 6.78
C GLY A 16 7.53 -4.61 7.46
N TRP A 17 7.24 -3.45 8.04
CA TRP A 17 5.99 -3.17 8.75
C TRP A 17 4.75 -3.41 7.89
N VAL A 18 4.74 -2.93 6.64
CA VAL A 18 3.62 -3.13 5.73
C VAL A 18 3.43 -4.61 5.41
N ALA A 19 4.51 -5.32 5.07
CA ALA A 19 4.41 -6.74 4.73
C ALA A 19 3.98 -7.60 5.93
N GLU A 20 4.57 -7.37 7.10
CA GLU A 20 4.25 -8.09 8.33
C GLU A 20 2.84 -7.83 8.81
N GLY A 21 2.38 -6.57 8.80
CA GLY A 21 1.01 -6.23 9.22
C GLY A 21 -0.05 -6.93 8.37
N LEU A 22 0.13 -6.97 7.05
CA LEU A 22 -0.79 -7.65 6.14
C LEU A 22 -0.73 -9.18 6.26
N LEU A 23 0.46 -9.75 6.43
CA LEU A 23 0.63 -11.18 6.65
C LEU A 23 0.04 -11.62 7.99
N GLU A 24 0.29 -10.88 9.07
CA GLU A 24 -0.30 -11.13 10.39
C GLU A 24 -1.82 -11.07 10.33
N THR A 25 -2.38 -10.06 9.66
CA THR A 25 -3.82 -9.92 9.48
C THR A 25 -4.42 -11.09 8.70
N SER A 26 -3.76 -11.53 7.62
CA SER A 26 -4.18 -12.71 6.86
C SER A 26 -4.01 -14.02 7.64
N LEU A 27 -2.97 -14.18 8.45
CA LEU A 27 -2.84 -15.37 9.31
C LEU A 27 -3.98 -15.46 10.31
N ARG A 28 -4.44 -14.31 10.82
CA ARG A 28 -5.58 -14.21 11.75
C ARG A 28 -6.95 -14.42 11.09
N GLY A 29 -7.03 -14.64 9.78
CA GLY A 29 -8.30 -14.84 9.07
C GLY A 29 -9.04 -13.57 8.68
N VAL A 30 -8.47 -12.40 8.92
CA VAL A 30 -9.11 -11.11 8.61
C VAL A 30 -8.77 -10.69 7.18
N ASP A 31 -9.16 -11.51 6.21
CA ASP A 31 -8.65 -11.41 4.83
C ASP A 31 -9.00 -10.10 4.13
N THR A 32 -10.08 -9.44 4.53
CA THR A 32 -10.48 -8.13 4.00
C THR A 32 -9.44 -7.03 4.25
N HIS A 33 -8.57 -7.21 5.24
CA HIS A 33 -7.53 -6.24 5.60
C HIS A 33 -6.11 -6.83 5.52
N GLY A 34 -5.97 -8.06 5.01
CA GLY A 34 -4.71 -8.77 4.89
C GLY A 34 -4.02 -8.56 3.53
N VAL A 35 -3.35 -9.60 3.03
CA VAL A 35 -2.55 -9.54 1.79
C VAL A 35 -3.36 -9.14 0.55
N ARG A 36 -4.70 -9.28 0.58
CA ARG A 36 -5.61 -8.83 -0.48
C ARG A 36 -5.57 -7.32 -0.73
N LEU A 37 -5.23 -6.52 0.30
CA LEU A 37 -5.05 -5.07 0.14
C LEU A 37 -3.70 -4.68 -0.47
N PHE A 38 -2.77 -5.63 -0.61
CA PHE A 38 -1.42 -5.32 -1.06
C PHE A 38 -1.39 -4.65 -2.44
N PRO A 39 -2.12 -5.11 -3.47
CA PRO A 39 -2.18 -4.42 -4.76
C PRO A 39 -2.70 -2.99 -4.65
N THR A 40 -3.71 -2.74 -3.80
CA THR A 40 -4.24 -1.38 -3.57
C THR A 40 -3.17 -0.46 -3.01
N TYR A 41 -2.40 -0.89 -2.01
CA TYR A 41 -1.30 -0.07 -1.48
C TYR A 41 -0.19 0.18 -2.50
N LEU A 42 0.08 -0.77 -3.40
CA LEU A 42 1.01 -0.52 -4.52
C LEU A 42 0.45 0.56 -5.44
N SER A 43 -0.84 0.52 -5.77
CA SER A 43 -1.49 1.57 -6.56
C SER A 43 -1.47 2.94 -5.86
N GLU A 44 -1.64 2.99 -4.53
CA GLU A 44 -1.52 4.25 -3.80
C GLU A 44 -0.11 4.84 -3.85
N LEU A 45 0.92 3.99 -3.76
CA LEU A 45 2.32 4.39 -3.89
C LEU A 45 2.66 4.83 -5.31
N ASP A 46 2.18 4.08 -6.32
CA ASP A 46 2.43 4.35 -7.73
C ASP A 46 1.72 5.63 -8.20
N GLY A 47 0.52 5.88 -7.68
CA GLY A 47 -0.26 7.09 -7.99
C GLY A 47 0.17 8.33 -7.19
N GLY A 48 0.77 8.17 -6.02
CA GLY A 48 1.21 9.28 -5.16
C GLY A 48 0.25 9.63 -4.01
N ARG A 49 -0.90 8.96 -3.88
CA ARG A 49 -1.80 9.04 -2.71
C ARG A 49 -1.07 8.71 -1.42
N SER A 50 -0.25 7.66 -1.44
CA SER A 50 0.61 7.29 -0.34
C SER A 50 2.06 7.62 -0.69
N ARG A 51 2.75 8.35 0.18
CA ARG A 51 4.16 8.73 -0.02
C ARG A 51 5.08 7.65 0.52
N ALA A 52 5.99 7.16 -0.32
CA ALA A 52 7.00 6.17 0.07
C ALA A 52 8.00 6.72 1.11
N ARG A 53 8.31 8.02 1.03
CA ARG A 53 9.20 8.76 1.93
C ARG A 53 8.49 10.02 2.45
N PRO A 54 7.53 9.87 3.37
CA PRO A 54 6.78 10.99 3.92
C PRO A 54 7.68 11.85 4.81
N ASP A 55 7.45 13.17 4.81
CA ASP A 55 8.03 14.09 5.80
C ASP A 55 7.12 14.11 7.03
N MET A 56 7.35 13.17 7.95
CA MET A 56 6.58 13.03 9.17
C MET A 56 7.02 14.05 10.23
N ARG A 57 6.06 14.70 10.89
CA ARG A 57 6.35 15.74 11.89
C ARG A 57 5.59 15.52 13.18
N TRP A 58 6.30 15.62 14.29
CA TRP A 58 5.71 15.56 15.62
C TRP A 58 5.28 16.96 16.10
N ILE A 59 4.15 17.01 16.77
CA ILE A 59 3.60 18.19 17.42
C ILE A 59 3.30 17.81 18.87
N GLY A 60 3.65 18.70 19.80
CA GLY A 60 3.46 18.45 21.23
C GLY A 60 4.65 17.76 21.91
N GLU A 61 5.88 18.00 21.46
CA GLU A 61 7.08 17.34 21.98
C GLU A 61 7.60 17.87 23.33
N GLU A 62 6.91 18.83 23.94
CA GLU A 62 7.30 19.43 25.22
C GLU A 62 7.41 18.37 26.32
N ALA A 63 8.43 18.51 27.17
CA ALA A 63 8.71 17.57 28.26
C ALA A 63 7.52 17.46 29.23
N GLY A 64 7.26 16.22 29.69
CA GLY A 64 6.17 15.93 30.63
C GLY A 64 4.79 15.72 29.99
N ARG A 65 4.64 15.87 28.67
CA ARG A 65 3.40 15.54 27.97
C ARG A 65 3.29 14.04 27.70
N ALA A 66 2.16 13.46 28.10
CA ALA A 66 1.78 12.09 27.80
C ALA A 66 0.96 11.96 26.48
N ALA A 67 0.75 13.08 25.78
CA ALA A 67 -0.01 13.15 24.54
C ALA A 67 0.79 13.85 23.43
N ARG A 68 0.69 13.36 22.19
CA ARG A 68 1.34 13.91 20.99
C ARG A 68 0.44 13.82 19.77
N LEU A 69 0.73 14.64 18.76
CA LEU A 69 0.12 14.59 17.44
C LEU A 69 1.19 14.31 16.39
N LEU A 70 0.93 13.34 15.51
CA LEU A 70 1.75 13.05 14.33
C LEU A 70 1.08 13.60 13.08
N ASP A 71 1.75 14.48 12.35
CA ASP A 71 1.44 14.73 10.94
C ASP A 71 2.18 13.68 10.10
N ALA A 72 1.42 12.75 9.52
CA ALA A 72 1.99 11.62 8.80
C ALA A 72 2.47 11.99 7.38
N GLY A 73 2.24 13.22 6.90
CA GLY A 73 2.75 13.69 5.62
C GLY A 73 2.26 12.89 4.41
N GLY A 74 1.09 12.25 4.50
CA GLY A 74 0.53 11.38 3.45
C GLY A 74 1.19 10.00 3.38
N ALA A 75 1.74 9.49 4.48
CA ALA A 75 2.30 8.14 4.54
C ALA A 75 1.26 7.04 4.25
N LEU A 76 1.74 5.83 3.94
CA LEU A 76 0.91 4.63 4.08
C LEU A 76 0.42 4.51 5.52
N GLY A 77 -0.86 4.18 5.72
CA GLY A 77 -1.44 4.09 7.06
C GLY A 77 -0.74 3.06 7.95
N LEU A 78 -0.29 1.92 7.39
CA LEU A 78 0.50 0.93 8.14
C LEU A 78 1.82 1.51 8.67
N VAL A 79 2.44 2.44 7.94
CA VAL A 79 3.67 3.09 8.39
C VAL A 79 3.35 4.14 9.45
N ALA A 80 2.39 5.03 9.18
CA ALA A 80 1.97 6.07 10.12
C ALA A 80 1.50 5.49 11.46
N GLY A 81 0.67 4.45 11.40
CA GLY A 81 0.13 3.79 12.58
C GLY A 81 1.20 3.07 13.39
N ARG A 82 2.18 2.41 12.76
CA ARG A 82 3.29 1.76 13.47
C ARG A 82 4.19 2.79 14.16
N THR A 83 4.50 3.90 13.49
CA THR A 83 5.25 5.02 14.07
C THR A 83 4.52 5.60 15.29
N ALA A 84 3.22 5.86 15.16
CA ALA A 84 2.41 6.42 16.24
C ALA A 84 2.19 5.45 17.42
N ALA A 85 1.98 4.16 17.13
CA ALA A 85 1.83 3.14 18.16
C ALA A 85 3.10 2.96 19.00
N ALA A 86 4.27 2.94 18.36
CA ALA A 86 5.55 2.88 19.05
C ALA A 86 5.76 4.11 19.95
N GLU A 87 5.37 5.29 19.47
CA GLU A 87 5.44 6.51 20.28
C GLU A 87 4.47 6.49 21.47
N ALA A 88 3.26 5.96 21.29
CA ALA A 88 2.31 5.79 22.39
C ALA A 88 2.90 4.87 23.48
N VAL A 89 3.55 3.77 23.10
CA VAL A 89 4.26 2.89 24.04
C VAL A 89 5.42 3.62 24.73
N ARG A 90 6.21 4.40 23.99
CA ARG A 90 7.31 5.19 24.56
C ARG A 90 6.80 6.19 25.62
N LEU A 91 5.71 6.88 25.33
CA LEU A 91 5.06 7.81 26.26
C LEU A 91 4.46 7.09 27.47
N ALA A 92 3.79 5.95 27.26
CA ALA A 92 3.24 5.14 28.34
C ALA A 92 4.31 4.64 29.30
N ARG A 93 5.46 4.21 28.78
CA ARG A 93 6.61 3.81 29.62
C ARG A 93 7.15 4.95 30.48
N ALA A 94 7.07 6.20 29.99
CA ALA A 94 7.56 7.37 30.70
C ALA A 94 6.54 7.97 31.67
N HIS A 95 5.24 7.84 31.38
CA HIS A 95 4.18 8.60 32.05
C HIS A 95 3.01 7.73 32.55
N GLY A 96 3.09 6.42 32.42
CA GLY A 96 2.01 5.46 32.72
C GLY A 96 0.96 5.31 31.62
N VAL A 97 0.72 6.38 30.85
CA VAL A 97 -0.19 6.39 29.68
C VAL A 97 0.46 7.17 28.54
N GLY A 98 0.21 6.75 27.30
CA GLY A 98 0.60 7.47 26.10
C GLY A 98 -0.59 7.62 25.16
N SER A 99 -0.82 8.83 24.65
CA SER A 99 -1.88 9.14 23.67
C SER A 99 -1.28 9.78 22.43
N VAL A 100 -1.53 9.19 21.27
CA VAL A 100 -1.01 9.71 20.00
C VAL A 100 -2.14 9.79 18.98
N ALA A 101 -2.51 11.02 18.62
CA ALA A 101 -3.35 11.28 17.47
C ALA A 101 -2.50 11.34 16.20
N VAL A 102 -3.05 10.90 15.08
CA VAL A 102 -2.39 10.94 13.76
C VAL A 102 -3.29 11.65 12.79
N ARG A 103 -2.70 12.57 12.03
CA ARG A 103 -3.38 13.31 10.96
C ARG A 103 -2.67 13.10 9.64
N ASN A 104 -3.36 13.39 8.53
CA ASN A 104 -2.80 13.34 7.17
C ASN A 104 -2.19 11.96 6.82
N SER A 105 -2.90 10.89 7.19
CA SER A 105 -2.55 9.49 6.89
C SER A 105 -3.42 8.92 5.77
N ASN A 106 -3.28 7.63 5.50
CA ASN A 106 -4.08 6.83 4.58
C ASN A 106 -4.61 5.57 5.27
N HIS A 107 -5.21 4.65 4.52
CA HIS A 107 -5.78 3.42 5.09
C HIS A 107 -4.71 2.57 5.81
N PHE A 108 -5.05 2.11 7.02
CA PHE A 108 -4.09 1.55 7.96
C PHE A 108 -4.20 0.02 8.17
N GLY A 109 -4.98 -0.68 7.35
CA GLY A 109 -5.20 -2.13 7.50
C GLY A 109 -6.08 -2.45 8.71
N ALA A 110 -5.85 -3.61 9.35
CA ALA A 110 -6.59 -3.99 10.55
C ALA A 110 -6.09 -3.23 11.78
N ALA A 111 -7.00 -2.74 12.62
CA ALA A 111 -6.65 -1.98 13.81
C ALA A 111 -5.88 -2.83 14.85
N SER A 112 -6.11 -4.15 14.86
CA SER A 112 -5.35 -5.09 15.72
C SER A 112 -3.85 -5.14 15.43
N VAL A 113 -3.38 -4.79 14.23
CA VAL A 113 -1.94 -4.79 13.91
C VAL A 113 -1.14 -3.94 14.91
N TYR A 114 -1.73 -2.83 15.37
CA TYR A 114 -1.09 -1.89 16.28
C TYR A 114 -1.24 -2.32 17.73
N THR A 115 -2.45 -2.71 18.15
CA THR A 115 -2.69 -3.12 19.54
C THR A 115 -1.95 -4.41 19.87
N LEU A 116 -1.85 -5.36 18.93
CA LEU A 116 -1.02 -6.57 19.09
C LEU A 116 0.46 -6.24 19.21
N ALA A 117 0.95 -5.21 18.51
CA ALA A 117 2.33 -4.73 18.66
C ALA A 117 2.58 -4.20 20.07
N MET A 118 1.69 -3.34 20.57
CA MET A 118 1.77 -2.80 21.93
C MET A 118 1.68 -3.92 22.99
N ALA A 119 0.78 -4.89 22.79
CA ALA A 119 0.60 -6.02 23.69
C ALA A 119 1.84 -6.95 23.75
N ARG A 120 2.57 -7.12 22.64
CA ARG A 120 3.86 -7.83 22.62
C ARG A 120 4.93 -7.12 23.45
N GLU A 121 4.89 -5.80 23.53
CA GLU A 121 5.77 -5.01 24.39
C GLU A 121 5.32 -4.95 25.85
N GLY A 122 4.19 -5.57 26.19
CA GLY A 122 3.67 -5.69 27.55
C GLY A 122 2.74 -4.57 27.99
N PHE A 123 2.27 -3.74 27.07
CA PHE A 123 1.32 -2.65 27.32
C PHE A 123 -0.10 -3.07 26.95
N LEU A 124 -1.10 -2.49 27.60
CA LEU A 124 -2.47 -2.52 27.09
C LEU A 124 -2.57 -1.48 25.98
N GLY A 125 -2.99 -1.89 24.79
CA GLY A 125 -3.10 -1.01 23.61
C GLY A 125 -4.54 -0.80 23.16
N LEU A 126 -4.85 0.44 22.74
CA LEU A 126 -6.06 0.78 22.00
C LEU A 126 -5.69 1.44 20.66
N SER A 127 -6.47 1.15 19.63
CA SER A 127 -6.33 1.73 18.29
C SER A 127 -7.69 2.09 17.72
N PHE A 128 -7.74 3.24 17.07
CA PHE A 128 -8.92 3.82 16.42
C PHE A 128 -8.53 4.39 15.05
N THR A 129 -9.43 4.33 14.08
CA THR A 129 -9.32 5.09 12.83
C THR A 129 -10.69 5.48 12.34
N ASN A 130 -10.76 6.59 11.62
CA ASN A 130 -11.93 6.93 10.81
C ASN A 130 -11.78 6.43 9.36
N SER A 131 -12.82 6.51 8.53
CA SER A 131 -12.80 6.03 7.14
C SER A 131 -13.87 6.68 6.28
N ASP A 132 -13.76 6.55 4.95
CA ASP A 132 -14.82 6.97 4.02
C ASP A 132 -16.21 6.45 4.42
N ALA A 133 -17.20 7.31 4.28
CA ALA A 133 -18.54 7.05 4.80
C ALA A 133 -19.22 5.85 4.14
N LEU A 134 -19.66 4.91 4.97
CA LEU A 134 -20.40 3.70 4.59
C LEU A 134 -21.56 3.40 5.54
N VAL A 135 -21.62 4.03 6.69
CA VAL A 135 -22.55 3.74 7.79
C VAL A 135 -23.48 4.92 7.99
N ALA A 136 -24.78 4.64 8.02
CA ALA A 136 -25.80 5.62 8.36
C ALA A 136 -25.85 5.84 9.88
N PRO A 137 -26.19 7.05 10.35
CA PRO A 137 -26.54 7.24 11.75
C PRO A 137 -27.75 6.38 12.12
N PHE A 138 -27.96 6.13 13.41
CA PHE A 138 -29.15 5.39 13.84
C PHE A 138 -30.43 6.13 13.38
N HIS A 139 -31.37 5.40 12.77
CA HIS A 139 -32.54 5.93 12.03
C HIS A 139 -32.24 6.79 10.80
N GLY A 140 -30.97 6.91 10.41
CA GLY A 140 -30.56 7.52 9.15
C GLY A 140 -30.58 6.53 8.00
N MET A 141 -30.57 7.08 6.79
CA MET A 141 -30.57 6.32 5.52
C MET A 141 -29.43 6.70 4.58
N ARG A 142 -28.61 7.69 4.95
CA ARG A 142 -27.45 8.13 4.15
C ARG A 142 -26.16 7.86 4.93
N PRO A 143 -25.10 7.41 4.26
CA PRO A 143 -23.82 7.19 4.92
C PRO A 143 -23.24 8.55 5.36
N ILE A 144 -22.88 8.65 6.64
CA ILE A 144 -22.22 9.82 7.22
C ILE A 144 -20.94 9.40 7.95
N PHE A 145 -20.93 8.19 8.53
CA PHE A 145 -19.78 7.65 9.25
C PHE A 145 -19.10 6.56 8.45
N GLY A 146 -17.81 6.38 8.67
CA GLY A 146 -17.05 5.22 8.26
C GLY A 146 -17.41 3.99 9.09
N THR A 147 -16.73 2.89 8.82
CA THR A 147 -16.85 1.67 9.65
C THR A 147 -16.11 1.79 10.98
N ASN A 148 -15.29 2.83 11.12
CA ASN A 148 -14.74 3.40 12.36
C ASN A 148 -14.34 2.36 13.41
N PRO A 149 -13.38 1.47 13.10
CA PRO A 149 -13.10 0.33 13.96
C PRO A 149 -12.46 0.74 15.29
N ILE A 150 -12.69 -0.12 16.29
CA ILE A 150 -12.09 -0.05 17.61
C ILE A 150 -11.32 -1.35 17.83
N SER A 151 -10.05 -1.23 18.24
CA SER A 151 -9.28 -2.38 18.71
C SER A 151 -8.71 -2.17 20.10
N MET A 152 -8.67 -3.25 20.87
CA MET A 152 -7.99 -3.36 22.15
C MET A 152 -7.24 -4.68 22.23
N ALA A 153 -5.98 -4.66 22.66
CA ALA A 153 -5.25 -5.89 22.96
C ALA A 153 -4.38 -5.79 24.22
N VAL A 154 -4.27 -6.91 24.93
CA VAL A 154 -3.42 -7.07 26.12
C VAL A 154 -3.13 -8.56 26.35
N ARG A 155 -1.93 -8.89 26.83
CA ARG A 155 -1.49 -10.27 27.09
C ARG A 155 -1.69 -10.69 28.54
N GLY A 156 -2.07 -11.95 28.73
CA GLY A 156 -2.08 -12.65 30.01
C GLY A 156 -0.76 -13.39 30.27
N GLU A 157 -0.86 -14.54 30.93
CA GLU A 157 0.23 -15.50 31.12
C GLU A 157 0.43 -16.40 29.88
N GLY A 158 1.68 -16.78 29.59
CA GLY A 158 1.99 -17.63 28.44
C GLY A 158 1.47 -17.05 27.12
N GLU A 159 0.65 -17.84 26.42
CA GLU A 159 0.04 -17.46 25.14
C GLU A 159 -1.34 -16.79 25.28
N ASP A 160 -1.85 -16.59 26.50
CA ASP A 160 -3.15 -15.94 26.69
C ASP A 160 -3.14 -14.50 26.15
N LEU A 161 -4.16 -14.20 25.34
CA LEU A 161 -4.31 -12.94 24.63
C LEU A 161 -5.77 -12.54 24.65
N PHE A 162 -6.05 -11.32 25.12
CA PHE A 162 -7.30 -10.64 24.80
C PHE A 162 -7.03 -9.73 23.59
N CYS A 163 -7.81 -9.90 22.51
CA CYS A 163 -7.74 -9.04 21.34
C CYS A 163 -9.14 -8.82 20.76
N ALA A 164 -9.74 -7.68 21.06
CA ALA A 164 -10.95 -7.22 20.38
C ALA A 164 -10.55 -6.33 19.20
N ASP A 165 -11.15 -6.56 18.03
CA ASP A 165 -10.96 -5.76 16.82
C ASP A 165 -12.23 -5.85 15.97
N PHE A 166 -13.00 -4.77 15.92
CA PHE A 166 -14.30 -4.77 15.26
C PHE A 166 -14.67 -3.39 14.73
N ALA A 167 -15.43 -3.40 13.62
CA ALA A 167 -16.08 -2.20 13.08
C ALA A 167 -17.27 -1.79 13.98
N THR A 168 -17.59 -0.50 13.99
CA THR A 168 -18.80 0.01 14.67
C THR A 168 -20.07 -0.15 13.83
N SER A 169 -19.95 -0.72 12.62
CA SER A 169 -21.07 -1.19 11.80
C SER A 169 -21.49 -2.61 12.18
N GLN A 170 -22.75 -2.94 11.94
CA GLN A 170 -23.31 -4.27 12.22
C GLN A 170 -22.61 -5.38 11.42
N VAL A 171 -22.11 -5.04 10.24
CA VAL A 171 -21.41 -5.93 9.33
C VAL A 171 -20.35 -5.16 8.54
N SER A 172 -19.36 -5.86 7.98
CA SER A 172 -18.42 -5.26 7.03
C SER A 172 -19.04 -5.13 5.64
N TYR A 173 -18.68 -4.07 4.91
CA TYR A 173 -19.16 -3.88 3.55
C TYR A 173 -18.73 -5.00 2.60
N SER A 174 -17.53 -5.56 2.81
CA SER A 174 -17.05 -6.71 2.05
C SER A 174 -17.93 -7.95 2.21
N LYS A 175 -18.51 -8.17 3.40
CA LYS A 175 -19.43 -9.29 3.63
C LYS A 175 -20.77 -9.06 2.91
N VAL A 176 -21.27 -7.82 2.87
CA VAL A 176 -22.44 -7.45 2.04
C VAL A 176 -22.17 -7.72 0.56
N LYS A 177 -21.00 -7.31 0.04
CA LYS A 177 -20.58 -7.59 -1.34
C LYS A 177 -20.51 -9.09 -1.63
N HIS A 178 -19.92 -9.87 -0.72
CA HIS A 178 -19.83 -11.33 -0.85
C HIS A 178 -21.23 -11.97 -0.94
N HIS A 179 -22.13 -11.62 -0.02
CA HIS A 179 -23.50 -12.14 -0.02
C HIS A 179 -24.20 -11.86 -1.35
N ARG A 180 -24.12 -10.61 -1.85
CA ARG A 180 -24.69 -10.24 -3.15
C ARG A 180 -24.09 -10.99 -4.32
N ALA A 181 -22.76 -11.10 -4.38
CA ALA A 181 -22.07 -11.79 -5.46
C ALA A 181 -22.43 -13.29 -5.55
N HIS A 182 -22.87 -13.90 -4.45
CA HIS A 182 -23.22 -15.32 -4.37
C HIS A 182 -24.72 -15.57 -4.23
N GLY A 183 -25.57 -14.54 -4.35
CA GLY A 183 -27.01 -14.66 -4.16
C GLY A 183 -27.43 -15.12 -2.75
N ILE A 184 -26.57 -14.94 -1.75
CA ILE A 184 -26.85 -15.28 -0.37
C ILE A 184 -27.67 -14.14 0.24
N PRO A 185 -28.82 -14.41 0.89
CA PRO A 185 -29.62 -13.38 1.54
C PRO A 185 -28.81 -12.56 2.56
N LEU A 186 -29.05 -11.25 2.61
CA LEU A 186 -28.56 -10.40 3.70
C LEU A 186 -29.36 -10.68 4.97
N GLN A 187 -28.76 -10.46 6.14
CA GLN A 187 -29.49 -10.51 7.39
C GLN A 187 -30.15 -9.16 7.68
N ALA A 188 -31.31 -9.20 8.33
CA ALA A 188 -32.02 -8.00 8.74
C ALA A 188 -31.13 -7.12 9.65
N GLY A 189 -31.24 -5.81 9.47
CA GLY A 189 -30.50 -4.81 10.23
C GLY A 189 -29.03 -4.64 9.80
N TRP A 190 -28.57 -5.28 8.72
CA TRP A 190 -27.21 -5.07 8.22
C TRP A 190 -27.03 -3.77 7.44
N ALA A 191 -28.01 -3.45 6.60
CA ALA A 191 -27.92 -2.36 5.65
C ALA A 191 -29.30 -1.83 5.26
N VAL A 192 -29.33 -0.62 4.71
CA VAL A 192 -30.55 0.05 4.24
C VAL A 192 -30.42 0.49 2.79
N THR A 193 -31.56 0.56 2.11
CA THR A 193 -31.68 1.11 0.75
C THR A 193 -31.76 2.64 0.79
N ALA A 194 -31.72 3.28 -0.39
CA ALA A 194 -31.85 4.73 -0.51
C ALA A 194 -33.20 5.26 0.01
N GLU A 195 -34.24 4.40 0.03
CA GLU A 195 -35.57 4.70 0.59
C GLU A 195 -35.66 4.44 2.11
N GLY A 196 -34.58 3.97 2.73
CA GLY A 196 -34.53 3.67 4.17
C GLY A 196 -35.17 2.33 4.56
N ARG A 197 -35.44 1.44 3.59
CA ARG A 197 -35.92 0.08 3.86
C ARG A 197 -34.74 -0.83 4.22
N ASP A 198 -35.00 -1.87 5.02
CA ASP A 198 -34.00 -2.91 5.28
C ASP A 198 -33.62 -3.62 3.97
N ALA A 199 -32.33 -3.68 3.67
CA ALA A 199 -31.81 -4.29 2.44
C ALA A 199 -31.97 -5.83 2.42
N ALA A 200 -32.36 -6.45 3.53
CA ALA A 200 -32.70 -7.87 3.62
C ALA A 200 -34.17 -8.19 3.26
N ALA A 201 -35.02 -7.18 3.06
CA ALA A 201 -36.45 -7.39 2.85
C ALA A 201 -36.79 -7.85 1.41
N GLY A 202 -37.13 -9.13 1.25
CA GLY A 202 -37.82 -9.71 0.08
C GLY A 202 -36.95 -9.97 -1.16
N GLU A 203 -37.60 -10.42 -2.25
CA GLU A 203 -36.97 -10.66 -3.57
C GLU A 203 -36.43 -9.37 -4.21
N GLU A 204 -36.87 -8.20 -3.74
CA GLU A 204 -36.51 -6.87 -4.25
C GLU A 204 -35.43 -6.15 -3.45
N GLY A 205 -34.65 -6.84 -2.60
CA GLY A 205 -33.61 -6.25 -1.75
C GLY A 205 -32.80 -5.17 -2.49
N GLY A 206 -33.19 -3.91 -2.28
CA GLY A 206 -32.79 -2.79 -3.14
C GLY A 206 -31.31 -2.49 -3.02
N GLU A 207 -30.78 -1.61 -3.85
CA GLU A 207 -29.36 -1.25 -3.78
C GLU A 207 -28.98 -0.76 -2.37
N VAL A 208 -27.90 -1.32 -1.80
CA VAL A 208 -27.42 -0.94 -0.46
C VAL A 208 -26.90 0.48 -0.56
N ALA A 209 -27.56 1.40 0.13
CA ALA A 209 -27.15 2.79 0.24
C ALA A 209 -26.21 3.01 1.42
N ALA A 210 -26.46 2.35 2.55
CA ALA A 210 -25.63 2.45 3.74
C ALA A 210 -25.71 1.20 4.62
N LEU A 211 -24.66 0.95 5.39
CA LEU A 211 -24.64 -0.01 6.49
C LEU A 211 -25.34 0.57 7.72
N GLN A 212 -25.85 -0.32 8.58
CA GLN A 212 -26.40 0.05 9.88
C GLN A 212 -25.35 -0.10 11.00
N PRO A 213 -25.46 0.69 12.08
CA PRO A 213 -24.54 0.61 13.22
C PRO A 213 -24.74 -0.67 14.04
N LEU A 214 -23.65 -1.15 14.63
CA LEU A 214 -23.62 -2.33 15.50
C LEU A 214 -24.56 -2.15 16.70
N GLY A 215 -25.55 -3.04 16.85
CA GLY A 215 -26.46 -2.94 18.00
C GLY A 215 -27.20 -1.60 18.05
N ASN A 216 -27.60 -1.07 16.89
CA ASN A 216 -28.41 0.14 16.76
C ASN A 216 -27.70 1.40 17.30
N HIS A 217 -28.38 2.21 18.12
CA HIS A 217 -27.84 3.46 18.67
C HIS A 217 -26.50 3.30 19.41
N LYS A 218 -26.18 2.12 19.93
CA LYS A 218 -24.91 1.88 20.64
C LYS A 218 -23.70 1.94 19.70
N GLY A 219 -23.78 1.26 18.55
CA GLY A 219 -22.74 1.32 17.51
C GLY A 219 -22.63 2.70 16.89
N HIS A 220 -23.74 3.45 16.82
CA HIS A 220 -23.72 4.85 16.44
C HIS A 220 -22.92 5.70 17.43
N CYS A 221 -23.13 5.53 18.74
CA CYS A 221 -22.31 6.20 19.75
C CYS A 221 -20.83 5.84 19.61
N LEU A 222 -20.49 4.57 19.42
CA LEU A 222 -19.11 4.13 19.25
C LEU A 222 -18.47 4.74 17.99
N GLY A 223 -19.16 4.72 16.85
CA GLY A 223 -18.66 5.30 15.59
C GLY A 223 -18.42 6.80 15.70
N MET A 224 -19.31 7.52 16.40
CA MET A 224 -19.11 8.95 16.69
C MET A 224 -17.93 9.21 17.63
N MET A 225 -17.72 8.38 18.65
CA MET A 225 -16.56 8.52 19.53
C MET A 225 -15.26 8.36 18.74
N VAL A 226 -15.19 7.40 17.83
CA VAL A 226 -14.02 7.20 16.96
C VAL A 226 -13.80 8.40 16.04
N GLU A 227 -14.86 8.92 15.43
CA GLU A 227 -14.80 10.11 14.58
C GLU A 227 -14.26 11.33 15.36
N ILE A 228 -14.71 11.54 16.59
CA ILE A 228 -14.22 12.61 17.47
C ILE A 228 -12.74 12.42 17.81
N LEU A 229 -12.34 11.20 18.20
CA LEU A 229 -10.97 10.88 18.61
C LEU A 229 -9.96 10.93 17.46
N CYS A 230 -10.42 10.62 16.25
CA CYS A 230 -9.57 10.57 15.06
C CYS A 230 -9.67 11.88 14.29
N ALA A 231 -10.81 12.21 13.71
CA ALA A 231 -10.96 13.38 12.84
C ALA A 231 -10.84 14.70 13.62
N LEU A 232 -11.73 14.94 14.59
CA LEU A 232 -11.80 16.24 15.26
C LEU A 232 -10.55 16.54 16.07
N LEU A 233 -10.08 15.57 16.86
CA LEU A 233 -8.92 15.75 17.72
C LEU A 233 -7.61 15.93 16.92
N ALA A 234 -7.51 15.32 15.74
CA ALA A 234 -6.34 15.46 14.87
C ALA A 234 -6.47 16.62 13.86
N GLY A 235 -7.64 17.26 13.78
CA GLY A 235 -7.94 18.37 12.88
C GLY A 235 -8.08 17.94 11.41
N MET A 236 -8.75 16.82 11.15
CA MET A 236 -8.93 16.21 9.84
C MET A 236 -10.41 16.21 9.39
N PRO A 237 -10.68 16.05 8.07
CA PRO A 237 -12.04 15.98 7.54
C PRO A 237 -12.87 14.86 8.15
N PHE A 238 -14.18 15.03 8.14
CA PHE A 238 -15.13 14.01 8.57
C PHE A 238 -15.23 12.88 7.54
N ASP A 239 -15.72 11.72 7.97
CA ASP A 239 -15.82 10.50 7.17
C ASP A 239 -16.48 10.69 5.80
N HIS A 240 -17.57 11.48 5.73
CA HIS A 240 -18.30 11.74 4.48
C HIS A 240 -17.58 12.71 3.51
N GLU A 241 -16.52 13.37 3.98
CA GLU A 241 -15.66 14.24 3.17
C GLU A 241 -14.43 13.47 2.64
N LEU A 242 -14.16 12.28 3.16
CA LEU A 242 -13.04 11.45 2.73
C LEU A 242 -13.33 10.74 1.40
N SER A 243 -12.33 10.67 0.54
CA SER A 243 -12.41 9.90 -0.70
C SER A 243 -12.40 8.39 -0.43
N HIS A 244 -13.13 7.63 -1.25
CA HIS A 244 -13.21 6.16 -1.12
C HIS A 244 -11.85 5.47 -1.37
N LEU A 245 -11.56 4.43 -0.58
CA LEU A 245 -10.30 3.66 -0.68
C LEU A 245 -10.03 3.11 -2.09
N TYR A 246 -11.05 2.53 -2.73
CA TYR A 246 -10.89 1.80 -4.00
C TYR A 246 -11.12 2.66 -5.25
N VAL A 247 -11.43 3.94 -5.09
CA VAL A 247 -11.80 4.82 -6.21
C VAL A 247 -10.59 5.66 -6.64
N ALA A 248 -10.29 5.60 -7.93
CA ALA A 248 -9.28 6.45 -8.57
C ALA A 248 -9.79 7.90 -8.71
N PRO A 249 -8.91 8.90 -8.81
CA PRO A 249 -7.45 8.79 -8.90
C PRO A 249 -6.76 8.49 -7.55
N PHE A 250 -5.61 7.83 -7.62
CA PHE A 250 -4.75 7.51 -6.47
C PHE A 250 -3.62 8.56 -6.32
N ASP A 251 -3.92 9.84 -6.53
CA ASP A 251 -2.91 10.91 -6.71
C ASP A 251 -2.80 11.91 -5.55
N ALA A 252 -3.72 11.87 -4.59
CA ALA A 252 -3.70 12.73 -3.40
C ALA A 252 -3.93 11.92 -2.11
N PRO A 253 -3.26 12.27 -0.99
CA PRO A 253 -3.51 11.67 0.30
C PRO A 253 -4.98 11.76 0.70
N ARG A 254 -5.49 10.68 1.29
CA ARG A 254 -6.90 10.59 1.71
C ARG A 254 -7.21 11.38 2.97
N GLN A 255 -6.18 11.85 3.68
CA GLN A 255 -6.36 12.66 4.89
C GLN A 255 -7.07 11.91 6.04
N VAL A 256 -6.87 10.59 6.09
CA VAL A 256 -7.41 9.73 7.16
C VAL A 256 -6.70 10.05 8.48
N ALA A 257 -7.43 9.94 9.59
CA ALA A 257 -6.90 10.13 10.93
C ALA A 257 -6.97 8.86 11.78
N HIS A 258 -6.04 8.74 12.72
CA HIS A 258 -5.96 7.60 13.64
C HIS A 258 -5.75 8.09 15.07
N HIS A 259 -6.04 7.23 16.05
CA HIS A 259 -5.71 7.48 17.43
C HIS A 259 -5.19 6.21 18.11
N PHE A 260 -4.12 6.35 18.87
CA PHE A 260 -3.46 5.25 19.57
C PHE A 260 -3.31 5.59 21.05
N LEU A 261 -3.70 4.65 21.92
CA LEU A 261 -3.48 4.75 23.36
C LEU A 261 -2.69 3.54 23.84
N ALA A 262 -1.71 3.76 24.71
CA ALA A 262 -1.00 2.71 25.40
C ALA A 262 -1.02 2.97 26.91
N PHE A 263 -1.16 1.90 27.70
CA PHE A 263 -1.17 1.95 29.16
C PHE A 263 -0.11 1.01 29.70
N ASP A 264 0.80 1.54 30.52
CA ASP A 264 1.77 0.74 31.26
C ASP A 264 1.06 0.08 32.44
N LEU A 265 1.01 -1.26 32.44
CA LEU A 265 0.38 -2.00 33.53
C LEU A 265 1.01 -1.67 34.89
N ALA A 266 2.34 -1.44 34.92
CA ALA A 266 3.09 -1.16 36.13
C ALA A 266 2.74 0.19 36.77
N ALA A 267 2.14 1.11 36.01
CA ALA A 267 1.66 2.38 36.52
C ALA A 267 0.36 2.26 37.35
N PHE A 268 -0.35 1.13 37.23
CA PHE A 268 -1.63 0.91 37.90
C PHE A 268 -1.56 -0.20 38.96
N GLN A 269 -0.80 -1.27 38.70
CA GLN A 269 -0.66 -2.41 39.62
C GLN A 269 0.54 -3.29 39.23
N ASP A 270 0.79 -4.36 39.99
CA ASP A 270 1.78 -5.37 39.62
C ASP A 270 1.42 -6.04 38.27
N PRO A 271 2.27 -5.95 37.23
CA PRO A 271 2.00 -6.55 35.93
C PRO A 271 1.82 -8.07 35.98
N ALA A 272 2.51 -8.78 36.89
CA ALA A 272 2.37 -10.23 37.01
C ALA A 272 0.98 -10.60 37.54
N PHE A 273 0.52 -9.93 38.60
CA PHE A 273 -0.84 -10.09 39.13
C PHE A 273 -1.92 -9.75 38.08
N PHE A 274 -1.74 -8.68 37.31
CA PHE A 274 -2.67 -8.34 36.23
C PHE A 274 -2.77 -9.46 35.18
N ARG A 275 -1.63 -9.98 34.71
CA ARG A 275 -1.58 -11.04 33.69
C ARG A 275 -2.25 -12.33 34.17
N ALA A 276 -1.98 -12.75 35.40
CA ALA A 276 -2.62 -13.91 36.00
C ALA A 276 -4.14 -13.71 36.15
N SER A 277 -4.56 -12.51 36.54
CA SER A 277 -5.98 -12.15 36.66
C SER A 277 -6.70 -12.13 35.30
N LEU A 278 -6.05 -11.62 34.26
CA LEU A 278 -6.56 -11.66 32.90
C LEU A 278 -6.70 -13.11 32.41
N SER A 279 -5.66 -13.93 32.54
CA SER A 279 -5.71 -15.36 32.18
C SER A 279 -6.83 -16.10 32.90
N ARG A 280 -7.03 -15.80 34.19
CA ARG A 280 -8.17 -16.33 34.96
C ARG A 280 -9.51 -15.86 34.39
N LEU A 281 -9.67 -14.57 34.07
CA LEU A 281 -10.88 -14.04 33.45
C LEU A 281 -11.19 -14.74 32.13
N LEU A 282 -10.20 -14.89 31.25
CA LEU A 282 -10.39 -15.53 29.96
C LEU A 282 -10.84 -16.99 30.11
N ARG A 283 -10.23 -17.75 31.03
CA ARG A 283 -10.69 -19.11 31.36
C ARG A 283 -12.10 -19.12 31.91
N LEU A 284 -12.42 -18.26 32.87
CA LEU A 284 -13.75 -18.19 33.48
C LEU A 284 -14.85 -17.94 32.43
N VAL A 285 -14.58 -17.10 31.42
CA VAL A 285 -15.52 -16.87 30.32
C VAL A 285 -15.67 -18.11 29.44
N ARG A 286 -14.57 -18.73 29.01
CA ARG A 286 -14.59 -19.95 28.17
C ARG A 286 -15.28 -21.14 28.86
N GLU A 287 -15.22 -21.21 30.18
CA GLU A 287 -15.83 -22.29 30.98
C GLU A 287 -17.34 -22.11 31.22
N GLN A 288 -17.96 -21.01 30.76
CA GLN A 288 -19.40 -20.83 30.90
C GLN A 288 -20.19 -21.82 30.01
N PRO A 289 -21.38 -22.28 30.45
CA PRO A 289 -22.24 -23.10 29.61
C PRO A 289 -22.56 -22.41 28.28
N ALA A 290 -22.34 -23.13 27.17
CA ALA A 290 -22.72 -22.67 25.84
C ALA A 290 -24.13 -23.15 25.47
N VAL A 291 -24.74 -22.49 24.48
CA VAL A 291 -25.91 -23.04 23.80
C VAL A 291 -25.54 -24.33 23.06
N GLU A 292 -26.49 -25.23 22.85
CA GLU A 292 -26.24 -26.55 22.24
C GLU A 292 -25.56 -26.40 20.87
N GLY A 293 -24.45 -27.12 20.66
CA GLY A 293 -23.66 -27.10 19.44
C GLY A 293 -22.62 -25.97 19.34
N GLU A 294 -22.61 -25.03 20.28
CA GLU A 294 -21.70 -23.88 20.27
C GLU A 294 -20.65 -23.94 21.39
N GLN A 295 -19.66 -23.05 21.32
CA GLN A 295 -18.64 -22.86 22.36
C GLN A 295 -18.55 -21.39 22.77
N VAL A 296 -18.42 -21.12 24.07
CA VAL A 296 -18.14 -19.77 24.54
C VAL A 296 -16.67 -19.44 24.27
N ILE A 297 -16.45 -18.34 23.58
CA ILE A 297 -15.12 -17.85 23.18
C ILE A 297 -14.83 -16.48 23.78
N VAL A 298 -13.56 -16.11 23.87
CA VAL A 298 -13.13 -14.74 24.19
C VAL A 298 -12.57 -14.03 22.96
N PRO A 299 -12.55 -12.68 22.96
CA PRO A 299 -11.97 -11.91 21.85
C PRO A 299 -10.52 -12.31 21.58
N GLY A 300 -10.25 -12.78 20.35
CA GLY A 300 -8.95 -13.28 19.91
C GLY A 300 -8.87 -14.80 19.73
N ASP A 301 -9.84 -15.58 20.22
CA ASP A 301 -9.83 -17.05 20.10
C ASP A 301 -9.97 -17.49 18.63
N LEU A 302 -10.93 -16.92 17.90
CA LEU A 302 -11.15 -17.23 16.47
C LEU A 302 -9.89 -16.98 15.65
N GLU A 303 -9.26 -15.82 15.84
CA GLU A 303 -8.07 -15.44 15.11
C GLU A 303 -6.84 -16.25 15.52
N SER A 304 -6.76 -16.69 16.78
CA SER A 304 -5.66 -17.53 17.27
C SER A 304 -5.74 -18.95 16.70
N ALA A 305 -6.94 -19.54 16.67
CA ALA A 305 -7.18 -20.82 16.02
C ALA A 305 -6.85 -20.75 14.52
N GLU A 306 -7.30 -19.70 13.84
CA GLU A 306 -7.03 -19.51 12.42
C GLU A 306 -5.54 -19.26 12.14
N THR A 307 -4.85 -18.54 13.02
CA THR A 307 -3.40 -18.33 12.92
C THR A 307 -2.65 -19.66 13.01
N ALA A 308 -3.01 -20.54 13.95
CA ALA A 308 -2.41 -21.86 14.08
C ALA A 308 -2.64 -22.69 12.80
N ARG A 309 -3.88 -22.70 12.28
CA ARG A 309 -4.23 -23.41 11.04
C ARG A 309 -3.45 -22.88 9.83
N ARG A 310 -3.48 -21.58 9.57
CA ARG A 310 -2.82 -20.96 8.40
C ARG A 310 -1.30 -20.95 8.48
N LYS A 311 -0.70 -21.05 9.67
CA LYS A 311 0.73 -21.31 9.79
C LYS A 311 1.12 -22.72 9.31
N ALA A 312 0.25 -23.70 9.51
CA ALA A 312 0.48 -25.07 9.05
C ALA A 312 0.11 -25.26 7.57
N GLU A 313 -1.00 -24.66 7.13
CA GLU A 313 -1.60 -24.93 5.81
C GLU A 313 -1.29 -23.84 4.77
N GLY A 314 -0.81 -22.67 5.20
CA GLY A 314 -0.65 -21.48 4.36
C GLY A 314 -1.85 -20.53 4.39
N ILE A 315 -1.65 -19.33 3.87
CA ILE A 315 -2.72 -18.33 3.69
C ILE A 315 -3.43 -18.66 2.36
N PRO A 316 -4.76 -18.92 2.37
CA PRO A 316 -5.49 -19.16 1.14
C PRO A 316 -5.60 -17.89 0.31
N LEU A 317 -5.33 -18.01 -1.00
CA LEU A 317 -5.54 -16.96 -1.99
C LEU A 317 -6.55 -17.45 -3.03
N THR A 318 -7.37 -16.54 -3.56
CA THR A 318 -8.14 -16.81 -4.77
C THR A 318 -7.21 -16.84 -6.00
N ASP A 319 -7.66 -17.44 -7.11
CA ASP A 319 -6.89 -17.43 -8.37
C ASP A 319 -6.59 -16.00 -8.84
N GLU A 320 -7.53 -15.07 -8.65
CA GLU A 320 -7.35 -13.66 -8.97
C GLU A 320 -6.27 -13.01 -8.10
N GLU A 321 -6.27 -13.29 -6.80
CA GLU A 321 -5.27 -12.81 -5.85
C GLU A 321 -3.89 -13.37 -6.19
N ALA A 322 -3.79 -14.68 -6.43
CA ALA A 322 -2.55 -15.33 -6.84
C ALA A 322 -1.99 -14.71 -8.12
N ALA A 323 -2.83 -14.56 -9.16
CA ALA A 323 -2.43 -13.93 -10.42
C ALA A 323 -1.99 -12.46 -10.24
N ALA A 324 -2.61 -11.72 -9.30
CA ALA A 324 -2.15 -10.37 -8.97
C ALA A 324 -0.74 -10.37 -8.35
N PHE A 325 -0.45 -11.31 -7.45
CA PHE A 325 0.89 -11.49 -6.88
C PHE A 325 1.91 -11.92 -7.92
N GLU A 326 1.54 -12.81 -8.85
CA GLU A 326 2.38 -13.19 -9.99
C GLU A 326 2.72 -11.98 -10.87
N ARG A 327 1.74 -11.13 -11.22
CA ARG A 327 2.00 -9.89 -11.96
C ARG A 327 2.96 -8.94 -11.22
N ILE A 328 2.80 -8.81 -9.91
CA ILE A 328 3.69 -7.98 -9.07
C ILE A 328 5.12 -8.55 -9.04
N ALA A 329 5.25 -9.88 -9.04
CA ALA A 329 6.54 -10.58 -9.09
C ALA A 329 7.17 -10.55 -10.50
N ALA A 330 6.35 -10.59 -11.55
CA ALA A 330 6.75 -10.73 -12.94
C ALA A 330 7.28 -9.46 -13.59
N VAL A 331 7.39 -8.32 -12.88
CA VAL A 331 8.15 -7.16 -13.40
C VAL A 331 9.63 -7.54 -13.35
N PRO A 332 10.24 -7.94 -14.49
CA PRO A 332 11.58 -8.51 -14.49
C PRO A 332 12.57 -7.38 -14.28
N VAL A 333 13.51 -7.57 -13.35
CA VAL A 333 14.64 -6.67 -13.17
C VAL A 333 15.86 -7.41 -13.69
N TRP A 334 16.52 -6.81 -14.67
CA TRP A 334 17.82 -7.29 -15.14
C TRP A 334 18.92 -6.53 -14.39
N HIS A 335 19.89 -7.25 -13.88
CA HIS A 335 21.08 -6.71 -13.22
C HIS A 335 22.32 -6.94 -14.09
N PRO A 336 23.33 -6.06 -14.01
CA PRO A 336 24.61 -6.31 -14.67
C PRO A 336 25.19 -7.68 -14.30
N GLY A 337 25.43 -8.51 -15.31
CA GLY A 337 25.87 -9.90 -15.15
C GLY A 337 24.78 -10.96 -15.37
N ASP A 338 23.51 -10.57 -15.43
CA ASP A 338 22.41 -11.48 -15.82
C ASP A 338 22.46 -11.77 -17.33
N PRO A 339 22.02 -12.96 -17.78
CA PRO A 339 21.89 -13.26 -19.21
C PRO A 339 21.02 -12.21 -19.93
N VAL A 340 21.48 -11.73 -21.08
CA VAL A 340 20.82 -10.66 -21.84
C VAL A 340 19.70 -11.20 -22.75
N GLU A 341 19.64 -12.52 -22.96
CA GLU A 341 18.69 -13.21 -23.83
C GLU A 341 17.22 -12.84 -23.55
N PRO A 342 16.72 -12.76 -22.30
CA PRO A 342 15.36 -12.34 -22.03
C PRO A 342 15.09 -10.90 -22.49
N LEU A 343 16.06 -9.98 -22.32
CA LEU A 343 15.93 -8.60 -22.79
C LEU A 343 15.88 -8.54 -24.31
N ARG A 344 16.69 -9.33 -25.01
CA ARG A 344 16.63 -9.45 -26.48
C ARG A 344 15.26 -9.90 -26.95
N VAL A 345 14.65 -10.89 -26.30
CA VAL A 345 13.29 -11.36 -26.63
C VAL A 345 12.24 -10.25 -26.43
N VAL A 346 12.33 -9.51 -25.31
CA VAL A 346 11.42 -8.39 -25.02
C VAL A 346 11.57 -7.31 -26.10
N LEU A 347 12.79 -6.86 -26.39
CA LEU A 347 13.07 -5.82 -27.38
C LEU A 347 12.66 -6.24 -28.81
N ALA A 348 12.89 -7.52 -29.18
CA ALA A 348 12.49 -8.05 -30.47
C ALA A 348 10.96 -8.08 -30.66
N ARG A 349 10.18 -8.23 -29.58
CA ARG A 349 8.71 -8.21 -29.57
C ARG A 349 8.12 -6.80 -29.37
N GLY A 350 8.91 -5.74 -29.55
CA GLY A 350 8.45 -4.36 -29.38
C GLY A 350 8.24 -3.94 -27.92
N GLY A 351 8.84 -4.66 -26.96
CA GLY A 351 8.81 -4.29 -25.56
C GLY A 351 9.68 -3.08 -25.23
N VAL A 352 9.39 -2.43 -24.10
CA VAL A 352 10.10 -1.23 -23.62
C VAL A 352 10.77 -1.54 -22.28
N LEU A 353 12.04 -1.17 -22.17
CA LEU A 353 12.83 -1.25 -20.94
C LEU A 353 12.85 0.12 -20.24
N ALA A 354 12.90 0.10 -18.92
CA ALA A 354 13.28 1.27 -18.12
C ALA A 354 14.76 1.14 -17.76
N ILE A 355 15.60 2.01 -18.31
CA ILE A 355 17.05 1.99 -18.11
C ILE A 355 17.51 3.17 -17.25
N PRO A 356 18.49 3.01 -16.35
CA PRO A 356 19.08 4.15 -15.68
C PRO A 356 19.90 4.97 -16.68
N THR A 357 19.73 6.29 -16.68
CA THR A 357 20.66 7.24 -17.31
C THR A 357 21.31 8.09 -16.22
N GLU A 358 22.34 8.84 -16.57
CA GLU A 358 23.12 9.66 -15.63
C GLU A 358 22.28 10.70 -14.87
N SER A 359 21.16 11.14 -15.47
CA SER A 359 20.31 12.22 -14.95
C SER A 359 18.89 11.79 -14.59
N SER A 360 18.41 10.65 -15.10
CA SER A 360 17.05 10.15 -14.88
C SER A 360 16.90 8.71 -15.36
N TYR A 361 15.74 8.08 -15.17
CA TYR A 361 15.41 6.86 -15.92
C TYR A 361 14.99 7.21 -17.35
N GLY A 362 15.39 6.37 -18.31
CA GLY A 362 15.03 6.46 -19.72
C GLY A 362 14.13 5.30 -20.15
N LEU A 363 13.23 5.57 -21.09
CA LEU A 363 12.47 4.55 -21.82
C LEU A 363 13.27 4.13 -23.03
N ALA A 364 13.51 2.81 -23.13
CA ALA A 364 14.40 2.22 -24.10
C ALA A 364 13.74 1.09 -24.88
N ALA A 365 13.81 1.19 -26.20
CA ALA A 365 13.40 0.17 -27.15
C ALA A 365 14.52 0.01 -28.21
N ASP A 366 14.46 -1.07 -29.00
CA ASP A 366 15.33 -1.16 -30.18
C ASP A 366 14.97 -0.03 -31.16
N PRO A 367 15.89 0.88 -31.50
CA PRO A 367 15.61 2.02 -32.36
C PRO A 367 15.21 1.63 -33.79
N ARG A 368 15.43 0.37 -34.17
CA ARG A 368 15.08 -0.22 -35.47
C ARG A 368 13.74 -0.93 -35.47
N ASN A 369 13.14 -1.19 -34.31
CA ASN A 369 11.86 -1.87 -34.19
C ASN A 369 10.70 -0.86 -34.16
N PRO A 370 9.84 -0.81 -35.20
CA PRO A 370 8.71 0.12 -35.24
C PRO A 370 7.76 -0.01 -34.06
N GLU A 371 7.41 -1.25 -33.66
CA GLU A 371 6.47 -1.52 -32.58
C GLU A 371 7.02 -1.01 -31.23
N GLY A 372 8.30 -1.24 -30.97
CA GLY A 372 8.97 -0.77 -29.75
C GLY A 372 9.06 0.75 -29.69
N VAL A 373 9.38 1.40 -30.81
CA VAL A 373 9.41 2.86 -30.90
C VAL A 373 8.02 3.45 -30.70
N GLU A 374 6.99 2.86 -31.30
CA GLU A 374 5.59 3.28 -31.10
C GLU A 374 5.14 3.09 -29.65
N ALA A 375 5.53 1.98 -28.99
CA ALA A 375 5.27 1.76 -27.58
C ALA A 375 5.90 2.86 -26.70
N VAL A 376 7.13 3.29 -26.99
CA VAL A 376 7.76 4.43 -26.30
C VAL A 376 6.95 5.71 -26.50
N TYR A 377 6.50 6.00 -27.71
CA TYR A 377 5.65 7.17 -28.00
C TYR A 377 4.32 7.14 -27.23
N ARG A 378 3.67 5.97 -27.20
CA ARG A 378 2.43 5.73 -26.47
C ARG A 378 2.60 5.97 -24.97
N ILE A 379 3.66 5.43 -24.36
CA ILE A 379 3.99 5.64 -22.94
C ILE A 379 4.27 7.13 -22.67
N LYS A 380 4.94 7.82 -23.59
CA LYS A 380 5.26 9.25 -23.50
C LYS A 380 4.06 10.18 -23.72
N GLY A 381 2.93 9.66 -24.21
CA GLY A 381 1.75 10.45 -24.57
C GLY A 381 1.99 11.43 -25.71
N ARG A 382 2.79 11.06 -26.74
CA ARG A 382 3.07 11.93 -27.91
C ARG A 382 2.94 11.15 -29.22
N GLU A 383 2.42 11.77 -30.28
CA GLU A 383 2.09 11.13 -31.57
C GLU A 383 3.28 11.04 -32.56
N GLY A 384 4.41 10.46 -32.16
CA GLY A 384 5.45 10.05 -33.13
C GLY A 384 6.22 11.16 -33.88
N GLU A 385 5.93 12.44 -33.65
CA GLU A 385 6.45 13.54 -34.48
C GLU A 385 7.93 13.90 -34.24
N LYS A 386 8.56 13.40 -33.17
CA LYS A 386 9.93 13.79 -32.78
C LYS A 386 10.84 12.59 -32.57
N ALA A 387 11.96 12.58 -33.28
CA ALA A 387 13.02 11.59 -33.15
C ALA A 387 13.38 11.31 -31.68
N LEU A 388 13.65 10.03 -31.39
CA LEU A 388 14.10 9.55 -30.09
C LEU A 388 15.64 9.52 -30.08
N PRO A 389 16.29 10.11 -29.05
CA PRO A 389 17.72 9.97 -28.90
C PRO A 389 18.10 8.51 -28.62
N VAL A 390 19.28 8.09 -29.06
CA VAL A 390 19.79 6.73 -28.91
C VAL A 390 21.09 6.73 -28.11
N VAL A 391 21.25 5.74 -27.24
CA VAL A 391 22.50 5.46 -26.52
C VAL A 391 23.17 4.23 -27.10
N VAL A 392 24.49 4.27 -27.19
CA VAL A 392 25.34 3.16 -27.66
C VAL A 392 26.47 2.88 -26.67
N ALA A 393 26.97 1.65 -26.63
CA ALA A 393 28.05 1.27 -25.71
C ALA A 393 29.38 1.91 -26.08
N ASP A 394 29.67 1.98 -27.39
CA ASP A 394 30.92 2.42 -27.97
C ASP A 394 30.74 2.91 -29.41
N ARG A 395 31.84 3.36 -30.02
CA ARG A 395 31.88 3.83 -31.42
C ARG A 395 31.52 2.74 -32.43
N GLY A 396 31.79 1.47 -32.13
CA GLY A 396 31.52 0.34 -33.03
C GLY A 396 30.04 0.14 -33.29
N GLN A 397 29.19 0.41 -32.29
CA GLN A 397 27.74 0.27 -32.43
C GLN A 397 27.07 1.32 -33.32
N LEU A 398 27.76 2.42 -33.66
CA LEU A 398 27.24 3.45 -34.57
C LEU A 398 26.89 2.87 -35.96
N ALA A 399 27.71 1.93 -36.45
CA ALA A 399 27.49 1.28 -37.74
C ALA A 399 26.13 0.54 -37.77
N GLY A 400 25.72 -0.07 -36.65
CA GLY A 400 24.43 -0.76 -36.52
C GLY A 400 23.20 0.16 -36.59
N LEU A 401 23.41 1.47 -36.42
CA LEU A 401 22.38 2.50 -36.61
C LEU A 401 22.40 3.10 -38.02
N GLY A 402 23.30 2.65 -38.89
CA GLY A 402 23.51 3.27 -40.20
C GLY A 402 24.30 4.59 -40.14
N ILE A 403 25.05 4.82 -39.05
CA ILE A 403 25.95 5.96 -38.90
C ILE A 403 27.36 5.50 -39.23
N ASP A 404 28.10 6.26 -40.04
CA ASP A 404 29.48 5.92 -40.35
C ASP A 404 30.39 6.20 -39.13
N PRO A 405 31.00 5.17 -38.52
CA PRO A 405 31.90 5.37 -37.39
C PRO A 405 33.18 6.13 -37.79
N GLY A 406 33.52 6.21 -39.08
CA GLY A 406 34.72 6.90 -39.59
C GLY A 406 34.56 8.40 -39.82
N LEU A 407 33.41 9.00 -39.49
CA LEU A 407 33.17 10.43 -39.71
C LEU A 407 34.24 11.30 -39.02
N PRO A 408 34.95 12.19 -39.74
CA PRO A 408 35.97 13.05 -39.14
C PRO A 408 35.46 13.92 -37.98
N LEU A 409 34.17 14.27 -38.02
CA LEU A 409 33.52 15.07 -36.97
C LEU A 409 33.45 14.34 -35.62
N LEU A 410 33.63 13.02 -35.58
CA LEU A 410 33.59 12.22 -34.36
C LEU A 410 34.87 12.31 -33.54
N GLU A 411 36.02 12.65 -34.15
CA GLU A 411 37.31 12.72 -33.43
C GLU A 411 37.28 13.64 -32.19
N PRO A 412 36.78 14.89 -32.24
CA PRO A 412 36.65 15.71 -31.05
C PRO A 412 35.58 15.20 -30.06
N VAL A 413 34.58 14.46 -30.53
CA VAL A 413 33.48 13.94 -29.69
C VAL A 413 33.93 12.71 -28.91
N VAL A 414 34.75 11.84 -29.52
CA VAL A 414 35.31 10.64 -28.88
C VAL A 414 36.16 11.00 -27.67
N ALA A 415 36.86 12.14 -27.68
CA ALA A 415 37.61 12.63 -26.52
C ALA A 415 36.72 13.01 -25.33
N CYS A 416 35.46 13.36 -25.59
CA CYS A 416 34.48 13.74 -24.58
C CYS A 416 33.60 12.58 -24.13
N TRP A 417 33.48 11.52 -24.93
CA TRP A 417 32.74 10.32 -24.56
C TRP A 417 33.61 9.31 -23.81
N PRO A 418 33.06 8.58 -22.81
CA PRO A 418 31.64 8.52 -22.42
C PRO A 418 31.20 9.68 -21.52
N ALA A 419 30.08 10.34 -21.85
CA ALA A 419 29.57 11.52 -21.15
C ALA A 419 28.09 11.79 -21.49
N PRO A 420 27.37 12.61 -20.71
CA PRO A 420 26.01 13.06 -21.04
C PRO A 420 25.96 14.06 -22.21
N LEU A 421 26.87 13.95 -23.17
CA LEU A 421 26.94 14.76 -24.39
C LEU A 421 26.20 14.03 -25.54
N THR A 422 25.13 14.61 -26.05
CA THR A 422 24.41 14.09 -27.23
C THR A 422 24.82 14.85 -28.48
N VAL A 423 25.14 14.14 -29.55
CA VAL A 423 25.46 14.73 -30.86
C VAL A 423 24.51 14.20 -31.93
N VAL A 424 24.20 15.02 -32.93
CA VAL A 424 23.33 14.65 -34.05
C VAL A 424 24.20 14.23 -35.22
N LEU A 425 24.04 12.97 -35.66
CA LEU A 425 24.88 12.36 -36.69
C LEU A 425 24.04 11.97 -37.91
N PRO A 426 24.59 12.10 -39.13
CA PRO A 426 23.88 11.75 -40.35
C PRO A 426 23.65 10.23 -40.42
N LEU A 427 22.45 9.85 -40.86
CA LEU A 427 22.07 8.46 -41.13
C LEU A 427 22.23 8.15 -42.61
N ARG A 428 22.69 6.94 -42.94
CA ARG A 428 22.66 6.41 -44.31
C ARG A 428 21.22 6.22 -44.82
N GLN A 429 20.31 5.83 -43.92
CA GLN A 429 18.89 5.67 -44.18
C GLN A 429 18.08 5.97 -42.90
N PRO A 430 16.88 6.56 -42.99
CA PRO A 430 16.01 6.74 -41.83
C PRO A 430 15.69 5.40 -41.15
N LEU A 431 15.50 5.44 -39.84
CA LEU A 431 15.11 4.30 -39.02
C LEU A 431 13.92 4.71 -38.14
N PRO A 432 13.12 3.78 -37.59
CA PRO A 432 11.92 4.11 -36.83
C PRO A 432 12.12 5.19 -35.75
N ALA A 433 13.19 5.10 -34.96
CA ALA A 433 13.51 6.12 -33.95
C ALA A 433 13.89 7.51 -34.51
N SER A 434 14.26 7.64 -35.79
CA SER A 434 14.54 8.95 -36.41
C SER A 434 13.28 9.70 -36.85
N ALA A 435 12.10 9.07 -36.80
CA ALA A 435 10.83 9.66 -37.24
C ALA A 435 10.91 10.27 -38.66
N GLY A 436 11.65 9.61 -39.57
CA GLY A 436 11.84 10.06 -40.95
C GLY A 436 12.97 11.10 -41.14
N ALA A 437 13.60 11.58 -40.06
CA ALA A 437 14.72 12.51 -40.16
C ALA A 437 15.98 11.83 -40.75
N PRO A 438 16.81 12.57 -41.53
CA PRO A 438 18.06 12.06 -42.12
C PRO A 438 19.24 12.01 -41.12
N ALA A 439 19.01 12.31 -39.85
CA ALA A 439 20.01 12.31 -38.80
C ALA A 439 19.42 11.84 -37.47
N LEU A 440 20.26 11.37 -36.56
CA LEU A 440 19.86 10.85 -35.25
C LEU A 440 20.71 11.43 -34.14
N ALA A 441 20.06 11.78 -33.03
CA ALA A 441 20.74 12.18 -31.79
C ALA A 441 21.29 10.93 -31.08
N VAL A 442 22.61 10.85 -30.90
CA VAL A 442 23.31 9.70 -30.32
C VAL A 442 24.28 10.14 -29.22
N ARG A 443 24.45 9.30 -28.19
CA ARG A 443 25.51 9.44 -27.18
C ARG A 443 26.08 8.12 -26.69
N ILE A 444 27.32 8.14 -26.20
CA ILE A 444 27.88 7.07 -25.37
C ILE A 444 27.73 7.49 -23.89
N PRO A 445 26.88 6.81 -23.10
CA PRO A 445 26.59 7.23 -21.73
C PRO A 445 27.76 6.95 -20.77
N ALA A 446 27.98 7.81 -19.78
CA ALA A 446 28.94 7.60 -18.69
C ALA A 446 28.53 6.47 -17.74
N HIS A 447 27.23 6.16 -17.64
CA HIS A 447 26.73 5.10 -16.74
C HIS A 447 27.27 3.72 -17.14
N GLU A 448 28.16 3.15 -16.33
CA GLU A 448 28.88 1.90 -16.63
C GLU A 448 27.94 0.71 -16.85
N GLY A 449 26.96 0.50 -15.97
CA GLY A 449 26.01 -0.60 -16.10
C GLY A 449 25.16 -0.53 -17.38
N LEU A 450 24.86 0.67 -17.88
CA LEU A 450 24.14 0.86 -19.14
C LEU A 450 25.05 0.56 -20.33
N ARG A 451 26.32 1.00 -20.30
CA ARG A 451 27.28 0.63 -21.35
C ARG A 451 27.51 -0.88 -21.42
N ALA A 452 27.62 -1.56 -20.27
CA ALA A 452 27.74 -3.01 -20.22
C ALA A 452 26.51 -3.69 -20.85
N LEU A 453 25.29 -3.28 -20.46
CA LEU A 453 24.05 -3.76 -21.07
C LEU A 453 24.03 -3.57 -22.59
N LEU A 454 24.39 -2.38 -23.07
CA LEU A 454 24.42 -2.08 -24.50
C LEU A 454 25.46 -2.94 -25.23
N ALA A 455 26.63 -3.15 -24.64
CA ALA A 455 27.67 -4.01 -25.19
C ALA A 455 27.18 -5.46 -25.32
N ASP A 456 26.53 -5.98 -24.28
CA ASP A 456 25.96 -7.34 -24.27
C ASP A 456 24.81 -7.49 -25.27
N LEU A 457 23.96 -6.47 -25.42
CA LEU A 457 22.91 -6.45 -26.45
C LEU A 457 23.49 -6.42 -27.86
N GLY A 458 24.67 -5.82 -28.05
CA GLY A 458 25.33 -5.66 -29.34
C GLY A 458 24.74 -4.55 -30.22
N HIS A 459 23.79 -3.76 -29.71
CA HIS A 459 23.21 -2.61 -30.41
C HIS A 459 22.75 -1.51 -29.45
N GLY A 460 22.55 -0.31 -30.00
CA GLY A 460 22.04 0.84 -29.25
C GLY A 460 20.56 0.72 -28.90
N LEU A 461 20.13 1.49 -27.90
CA LEU A 461 18.73 1.60 -27.47
C LEU A 461 18.27 3.05 -27.53
N THR A 462 16.98 3.29 -27.74
CA THR A 462 16.41 4.62 -27.48
C THR A 462 16.59 4.98 -26.00
N ALA A 463 16.68 6.28 -25.69
CA ALA A 463 16.92 6.76 -24.32
C ALA A 463 16.26 8.12 -24.09
N THR A 464 14.94 8.16 -24.25
CA THR A 464 14.17 9.35 -23.89
C THR A 464 13.82 9.31 -22.41
N SER A 465 13.75 10.47 -21.74
CA SER A 465 13.37 10.53 -20.31
C SER A 465 12.01 9.89 -20.07
N ALA A 466 11.92 9.09 -19.00
CA ALA A 466 10.69 8.46 -18.53
C ALA A 466 9.68 9.43 -17.88
N ASN A 467 10.05 10.70 -17.69
CA ASN A 467 9.11 11.73 -17.25
C ASN A 467 7.99 11.90 -18.27
N ARG A 468 6.74 12.15 -17.84
CA ARG A 468 5.64 12.50 -18.75
C ARG A 468 5.96 13.81 -19.47
N SER A 469 5.56 13.91 -20.74
CA SER A 469 5.73 15.14 -21.52
C SER A 469 4.82 16.23 -20.93
N GLY A 470 5.41 17.34 -20.49
CA GLY A 470 4.74 18.47 -19.86
C GLY A 470 5.69 19.65 -19.76
#